data_AF-A0A962MKH1-F1
#
_entry.id   AF-A0A962MKH1-F1
#
_cell.length_a   1.000
_cell.length_b   1.000
_cell.length_c   1.000
_cell.angle_alpha   90.00
_cell.angle_beta   90.00
_cell.angle_gamma   90.00
#
_symmetry.space_group_name_H-M   'P 1'
#
loop_
_entity.id
_entity.type
_entity.pdbx_description
1 polymer ?
#
loop_
_entity_poly.entity_id
_entity_poly.type
_entity_poly.pdbx_seq_one_letter_code
_entity_poly.pdbx_strand_id
1 'polypeptide(L)'
;MSLEANHLIQPDWPAPATVRAVTTTRLGGISQGRFASLNLGFHTEDDEQAVHHNRQQLYTQLELAQEPAWLRQVHGNQVVDVATITEPVTADASVSRQPGKACVVMTADCLPVLLCDRAGHCVAAAHAGWRGLAAEIIAATVEAMHCPTSEVMAWLGPAIGPDVFEVGDEVRAQFLQLDAANQVCFKPSPAGRW
;
A
#
# COMPACT_ATOMS: atom_id res chain seq x y z
N MET A 1 -3.79 23.99 -11.45
CA MET A 1 -2.41 23.99 -10.91
C MET A 1 -1.89 22.58 -11.09
N SER A 2 -0.74 22.39 -11.75
CA SER A 2 -0.13 21.05 -11.85
C SER A 2 0.40 20.63 -10.47
N LEU A 3 0.31 19.34 -10.13
CA LEU A 3 1.03 18.78 -8.99
C LEU A 3 2.52 19.00 -9.26
N GLU A 4 3.20 19.78 -8.43
CA GLU A 4 4.66 19.81 -8.49
C GLU A 4 5.22 18.44 -8.07
N ALA A 5 6.38 18.07 -8.62
CA ALA A 5 7.10 16.85 -8.26
C ALA A 5 7.39 16.72 -6.74
N ASN A 6 7.27 17.81 -5.99
CA ASN A 6 7.50 17.91 -4.55
C ASN A 6 6.45 17.21 -3.66
N HIS A 7 5.36 16.64 -4.20
CA HIS A 7 4.29 16.02 -3.41
C HIS A 7 4.27 14.49 -3.45
N LEU A 8 5.24 13.86 -4.12
CA LEU A 8 5.41 12.41 -4.18
C LEU A 8 6.64 12.00 -3.37
N ILE A 9 6.52 10.88 -2.66
CA ILE A 9 7.63 10.20 -2.00
C ILE A 9 8.13 9.12 -2.94
N GLN A 10 9.42 9.14 -3.24
CA GLN A 10 10.10 8.04 -3.92
C GLN A 10 10.70 7.11 -2.87
N PRO A 11 10.48 5.79 -2.95
CA PRO A 11 11.15 4.83 -2.08
C PRO A 11 12.66 4.97 -2.12
N ASP A 12 13.27 5.18 -0.96
CA ASP A 12 14.73 5.10 -0.77
C ASP A 12 15.13 3.62 -0.58
N TRP A 13 15.39 2.96 -1.71
CA TRP A 13 15.76 1.54 -1.76
C TRP A 13 16.61 1.25 -3.01
N PRO A 14 17.45 0.20 -3.03
CA PRO A 14 18.33 -0.09 -4.16
C PRO A 14 17.63 -0.85 -5.30
N ALA A 15 16.35 -0.56 -5.58
CA ALA A 15 15.61 -1.25 -6.62
C ALA A 15 16.18 -0.96 -8.02
N PRO A 16 16.02 -1.88 -8.99
CA PRO A 16 16.51 -1.69 -10.35
C PRO A 16 15.91 -0.45 -11.01
N ALA A 17 16.67 0.21 -11.90
CA ALA A 17 16.19 1.39 -12.64
C ALA A 17 14.97 1.11 -13.54
N THR A 18 14.66 -0.15 -13.81
CA THR A 18 13.47 -0.61 -14.54
C THR A 18 12.21 -0.63 -13.67
N VAL A 19 12.35 -0.55 -12.35
CA VAL A 19 11.25 -0.49 -11.38
C VAL A 19 11.01 0.97 -11.00
N ARG A 20 9.78 1.45 -11.23
CA ARG A 20 9.34 2.76 -10.75
C ARG A 20 8.30 2.57 -9.66
N ALA A 21 8.56 3.19 -8.51
CA ALA A 21 7.68 3.16 -7.34
C ALA A 21 7.52 4.57 -6.78
N VAL A 22 6.31 4.89 -6.31
CA VAL A 22 5.98 6.17 -5.69
C VAL A 22 4.92 5.95 -4.62
N THR A 23 4.91 6.83 -3.62
CA THR A 23 3.81 7.03 -2.69
C THR A 23 3.33 8.47 -2.81
N THR A 24 2.01 8.67 -2.89
CA THR A 24 1.42 10.00 -2.87
C THR A 24 1.39 10.56 -1.45
N THR A 25 1.47 11.89 -1.33
CA THR A 25 1.07 12.58 -0.10
C THR A 25 -0.37 13.08 -0.23
N ARG A 26 -0.92 13.69 0.83
CA ARG A 26 -2.23 14.37 0.76
C ARG A 26 -2.23 15.67 -0.06
N LEU A 27 -1.09 16.11 -0.60
CA LEU A 27 -0.90 17.43 -1.21
C LEU A 27 -1.12 17.41 -2.73
N GLY A 28 -1.58 18.55 -3.25
CA GLY A 28 -1.68 18.87 -4.68
C GLY A 28 -2.91 18.34 -5.43
N GLY A 29 -3.94 17.89 -4.73
CA GLY A 29 -5.25 17.63 -5.34
C GLY A 29 -6.21 18.80 -5.23
N ILE A 30 -7.49 18.56 -5.51
CA ILE A 30 -8.56 19.57 -5.50
C ILE A 30 -9.66 19.31 -4.47
N SER A 31 -9.59 18.19 -3.73
CA SER A 31 -10.53 17.90 -2.65
C SER A 31 -10.44 18.95 -1.54
N GLN A 32 -11.52 19.14 -0.78
CA GLN A 32 -11.64 20.20 0.23
C GLN A 32 -11.93 19.64 1.63
N GLY A 33 -11.87 20.51 2.63
CA GLY A 33 -12.20 20.17 4.02
C GLY A 33 -11.33 19.03 4.56
N ARG A 34 -11.96 18.02 5.19
CA ARG A 34 -11.24 16.86 5.75
C ARG A 34 -10.51 16.02 4.70
N PHE A 35 -10.88 16.14 3.42
CA PHE A 35 -10.26 15.43 2.30
C PHE A 35 -9.19 16.25 1.59
N ALA A 36 -8.93 17.49 2.04
CA ALA A 36 -7.94 18.35 1.41
C ALA A 36 -6.56 17.66 1.40
N SER A 37 -5.89 17.46 0.27
CA SER A 37 -6.23 17.90 -1.10
C SER A 37 -6.29 16.77 -2.12
N LEU A 38 -5.37 15.79 -2.05
CA LEU A 38 -5.25 14.69 -3.00
C LEU A 38 -5.90 13.41 -2.45
N ASN A 39 -7.22 13.42 -2.25
CA ASN A 39 -7.95 12.21 -1.95
C ASN A 39 -8.12 11.36 -3.21
N LEU A 40 -7.72 10.09 -3.12
CA LEU A 40 -7.80 9.13 -4.22
C LEU A 40 -8.87 8.03 -3.95
N GLY A 41 -9.56 8.08 -2.82
CA GLY A 41 -10.48 7.02 -2.38
C GLY A 41 -11.93 7.27 -2.77
N PHE A 42 -12.53 6.37 -3.55
CA PHE A 42 -13.98 6.38 -3.86
C PHE A 42 -14.86 5.84 -2.73
N HIS A 43 -14.26 5.23 -1.69
CA HIS A 43 -15.00 4.74 -0.52
C HIS A 43 -14.96 5.74 0.64
N THR A 44 -15.02 7.03 0.31
CA THR A 44 -15.04 8.14 1.25
C THR A 44 -16.27 9.01 1.02
N GLU A 45 -16.57 9.92 1.95
CA GLU A 45 -17.66 10.90 1.80
C GLU A 45 -17.21 12.16 1.03
N ASP A 46 -16.20 12.04 0.16
CA ASP A 46 -15.69 13.15 -0.66
C ASP A 46 -16.50 13.32 -1.95
N ASP A 47 -16.33 14.45 -2.62
CA ASP A 47 -16.89 14.68 -3.94
C ASP A 47 -16.24 13.74 -4.97
N GLU A 48 -17.03 12.87 -5.60
CA GLU A 48 -16.55 11.94 -6.63
C GLU A 48 -15.86 12.66 -7.80
N GLN A 49 -16.31 13.86 -8.18
CA GLN A 49 -15.66 14.63 -9.24
C GLN A 49 -14.25 15.07 -8.84
N ALA A 50 -14.07 15.44 -7.56
CA ALA A 50 -12.76 15.77 -7.02
C ALA A 50 -11.83 14.55 -7.01
N VAL A 51 -12.34 13.39 -6.58
CA VAL A 51 -11.58 12.12 -6.57
C VAL A 51 -11.19 11.70 -8.00
N HIS A 52 -12.10 11.80 -8.96
CA HIS A 52 -11.82 11.54 -10.37
C HIS A 52 -10.72 12.46 -10.91
N HIS A 53 -10.80 13.77 -10.61
CA HIS A 53 -9.78 14.73 -11.01
C HIS A 53 -8.42 14.38 -10.42
N ASN A 54 -8.36 14.12 -9.11
CA ASN A 54 -7.12 13.77 -8.40
C ASN A 54 -6.46 12.53 -9.01
N ARG A 55 -7.24 11.48 -9.31
CA ARG A 55 -6.73 10.26 -9.96
C ARG A 55 -6.20 10.54 -11.38
N GLN A 56 -6.96 11.26 -12.21
CA GLN A 56 -6.54 11.58 -13.58
C GLN A 56 -5.27 12.45 -13.61
N GLN A 57 -5.17 13.41 -12.69
CA GLN A 57 -3.99 14.25 -12.54
C GLN A 57 -2.77 13.42 -12.13
N LEU A 58 -2.94 12.48 -11.18
CA LEU A 58 -1.88 11.56 -10.77
C LEU A 58 -1.41 10.67 -11.92
N TYR A 59 -2.34 10.10 -12.69
CA TYR A 59 -1.99 9.23 -13.82
C TYR A 59 -1.20 9.98 -14.89
N THR A 60 -1.60 11.22 -15.16
CA THR A 60 -0.89 12.11 -16.10
C THR A 60 0.52 12.43 -15.58
N GLN A 61 0.64 12.81 -14.30
CA GLN A 61 1.94 13.13 -13.69
C GLN A 61 2.89 11.93 -13.69
N LEU A 62 2.35 10.73 -13.50
CA LEU A 62 3.11 9.48 -13.52
C LEU A 62 3.23 8.88 -14.92
N GLU A 63 2.73 9.54 -15.97
CA GLU A 63 2.80 9.01 -17.34
C GLU A 63 2.35 7.54 -17.44
N LEU A 64 1.27 7.19 -16.72
CA LEU A 64 0.78 5.82 -16.72
C LEU A 64 0.14 5.50 -18.08
N ALA A 65 0.56 4.40 -18.69
CA ALA A 65 0.01 3.92 -19.95
C ALA A 65 -1.47 3.47 -19.83
N GLN A 66 -1.88 3.09 -18.63
CA GLN A 66 -3.21 2.61 -18.30
C GLN A 66 -3.54 2.95 -16.84
N GLU A 67 -4.84 2.95 -16.50
CA GLU A 67 -5.24 3.11 -15.11
C GLU A 67 -4.67 1.98 -14.23
N PRO A 68 -4.22 2.29 -13.00
CA PRO A 68 -3.83 1.29 -12.03
C PRO A 68 -4.99 0.33 -11.72
N ALA A 69 -4.63 -0.90 -11.38
CA ALA A 69 -5.60 -1.92 -11.06
C ALA A 69 -6.05 -1.79 -9.59
N TRP A 70 -7.01 -0.90 -9.35
CA TRP A 70 -7.53 -0.63 -8.00
C TRP A 70 -8.18 -1.87 -7.39
N LEU A 71 -7.96 -2.08 -6.10
CA LEU A 71 -8.50 -3.20 -5.34
C LEU A 71 -9.66 -2.76 -4.44
N ARG A 72 -10.60 -3.67 -4.20
CA ARG A 72 -11.56 -3.57 -3.09
C ARG A 72 -10.89 -4.17 -1.84
N GLN A 73 -10.10 -3.36 -1.16
CA GLN A 73 -9.38 -3.75 0.05
C GLN A 73 -10.35 -4.08 1.19
N VAL A 74 -10.17 -5.24 1.83
CA VAL A 74 -11.03 -5.74 2.90
C VAL A 74 -10.25 -6.14 4.15
N HIS A 75 -8.98 -5.77 4.23
CA HIS A 75 -8.05 -6.15 5.30
C HIS A 75 -7.86 -7.67 5.42
N GLY A 76 -7.92 -8.38 4.30
CA GLY A 76 -7.64 -9.81 4.18
C GLY A 76 -6.21 -10.09 3.73
N ASN A 77 -6.00 -11.30 3.20
CA ASN A 77 -4.69 -11.77 2.71
C ASN A 77 -4.69 -12.18 1.21
N GLN A 78 -5.74 -11.82 0.47
CA GLN A 78 -5.89 -12.20 -0.93
C GLN A 78 -4.97 -11.36 -1.83
N VAL A 79 -4.27 -12.04 -2.74
CA VAL A 79 -3.33 -11.46 -3.70
C VAL A 79 -3.78 -11.78 -5.11
N VAL A 80 -3.73 -10.79 -6.01
CA VAL A 80 -4.15 -10.96 -7.41
C VAL A 80 -3.05 -10.55 -8.38
N ASP A 81 -3.01 -11.16 -9.57
CA ASP A 81 -2.16 -10.68 -10.65
C ASP A 81 -2.90 -9.56 -11.40
N VAL A 82 -2.27 -8.38 -11.52
CA VAL A 82 -2.88 -7.25 -12.25
C VAL A 82 -3.14 -7.58 -13.73
N ALA A 83 -2.48 -8.60 -14.27
CA ALA A 83 -2.69 -9.07 -15.64
C ALA A 83 -4.09 -9.65 -15.85
N THR A 84 -4.73 -10.19 -14.81
CA THR A 84 -6.00 -10.92 -14.89
C THR A 84 -7.22 -10.08 -14.54
N ILE A 85 -7.05 -8.82 -14.13
CA ILE A 85 -8.14 -7.98 -13.65
C ILE A 85 -8.41 -6.82 -14.61
N THR A 86 -9.69 -6.62 -14.93
CA THR A 86 -10.19 -5.52 -15.76
C THR A 86 -11.11 -4.58 -14.98
N GLU A 87 -11.54 -5.01 -13.80
CA GLU A 87 -12.38 -4.25 -12.87
C GLU A 87 -11.89 -4.45 -11.43
N PRO A 88 -12.25 -3.57 -10.48
CA PRO A 88 -11.81 -3.72 -9.10
C PRO A 88 -12.32 -5.02 -8.45
N VAL A 89 -11.39 -5.87 -8.04
CA VAL A 89 -11.64 -7.15 -7.35
C VAL A 89 -11.34 -7.06 -5.86
N THR A 90 -11.93 -7.95 -5.06
CA THR A 90 -11.64 -8.05 -3.63
C THR A 90 -10.27 -8.68 -3.39
N ALA A 91 -9.31 -7.86 -2.95
CA ALA A 91 -7.95 -8.26 -2.60
C ALA A 91 -7.27 -7.15 -1.79
N ASP A 92 -6.20 -7.49 -1.09
CA ASP A 92 -5.39 -6.55 -0.32
C ASP A 92 -3.95 -6.47 -0.82
N ALA A 93 -3.56 -7.27 -1.82
CA ALA A 93 -2.34 -7.07 -2.55
C ALA A 93 -2.48 -7.41 -4.03
N SER A 94 -1.54 -6.91 -4.82
CA SER A 94 -1.41 -7.29 -6.22
C SER A 94 0.04 -7.46 -6.64
N VAL A 95 0.27 -8.31 -7.64
CA VAL A 95 1.57 -8.51 -8.29
C VAL A 95 1.47 -8.18 -9.78
N SER A 96 2.59 -7.79 -10.39
CA SER A 96 2.69 -7.55 -11.82
C SER A 96 4.03 -8.04 -12.35
N ARG A 97 3.99 -8.65 -13.53
CA ARG A 97 5.16 -9.03 -14.36
C ARG A 97 5.14 -8.34 -15.72
N GLN A 98 4.15 -7.46 -15.93
CA GLN A 98 3.89 -6.81 -17.21
C GLN A 98 4.30 -5.35 -17.11
N PRO A 99 5.27 -4.89 -17.92
CA PRO A 99 5.60 -3.47 -18.02
C PRO A 99 4.35 -2.63 -18.29
N GLY A 100 4.23 -1.49 -17.62
CA GLY A 100 3.09 -0.58 -17.76
C GLY A 100 1.86 -0.92 -16.92
N LYS A 101 1.78 -2.10 -16.28
CA LYS A 101 0.70 -2.42 -15.34
C LYS A 101 1.13 -2.18 -13.89
N ALA A 102 0.64 -1.08 -13.32
CA ALA A 102 0.96 -0.67 -11.96
C ALA A 102 0.13 -1.44 -10.91
N CYS A 103 0.81 -1.99 -9.90
CA CYS A 103 0.20 -2.42 -8.64
C CYS A 103 -0.10 -1.18 -7.78
N VAL A 104 -1.25 -1.16 -7.12
CA VAL A 104 -1.66 -0.04 -6.27
C VAL A 104 -2.37 -0.53 -5.01
N VAL A 105 -2.13 0.17 -3.91
CA VAL A 105 -2.87 0.04 -2.65
C VAL A 105 -3.19 1.44 -2.12
N MET A 106 -4.30 1.58 -1.41
CA MET A 106 -4.74 2.82 -0.77
C MET A 106 -4.55 2.70 0.74
N THR A 107 -3.98 3.72 1.36
CA THR A 107 -3.80 3.76 2.81
C THR A 107 -4.13 5.12 3.39
N ALA A 108 -4.64 5.09 4.61
CA ALA A 108 -4.56 6.13 5.60
C ALA A 108 -4.37 5.38 6.92
N ASP A 109 -3.20 5.50 7.54
CA ASP A 109 -2.71 4.74 8.70
C ASP A 109 -2.19 3.31 8.43
N CYS A 110 -2.92 2.47 7.68
CA CYS A 110 -2.44 1.11 7.38
C CYS A 110 -1.11 1.12 6.60
N LEU A 111 -0.26 0.11 6.80
CA LEU A 111 1.07 0.04 6.19
C LEU A 111 0.99 -0.36 4.71
N PRO A 112 1.42 0.48 3.76
CA PRO A 112 1.66 0.05 2.39
C PRO A 112 3.05 -0.58 2.31
N VAL A 113 3.14 -1.77 1.72
CA VAL A 113 4.41 -2.44 1.43
C VAL A 113 4.56 -2.58 -0.08
N LEU A 114 5.63 -2.01 -0.62
CA LEU A 114 6.00 -2.19 -2.03
C LEU A 114 7.10 -3.24 -2.10
N LEU A 115 7.00 -4.16 -3.05
CA LEU A 115 7.99 -5.21 -3.25
C LEU A 115 8.43 -5.27 -4.71
N CYS A 116 9.67 -5.66 -4.94
CA CYS A 116 10.14 -6.09 -6.25
C CYS A 116 11.24 -7.15 -6.11
N ASP A 117 11.49 -7.92 -7.17
CA ASP A 117 12.70 -8.73 -7.23
C ASP A 117 13.92 -7.88 -7.65
N ARG A 118 15.12 -8.33 -7.30
CA ARG A 118 16.40 -7.67 -7.63
C ARG A 118 16.66 -7.52 -9.13
N ALA A 119 16.02 -8.32 -9.97
CA ALA A 119 16.13 -8.20 -11.42
C ALA A 119 15.06 -7.27 -12.03
N GLY A 120 14.03 -6.88 -11.27
CA GLY A 120 12.96 -5.99 -11.71
C GLY A 120 12.00 -6.65 -12.69
N HIS A 121 11.85 -7.97 -12.64
CA HIS A 121 10.88 -8.73 -13.44
C HIS A 121 9.50 -8.79 -12.81
N CYS A 122 9.39 -8.64 -11.49
CA CYS A 122 8.14 -8.66 -10.77
C CYS A 122 8.08 -7.54 -9.73
N VAL A 123 6.95 -6.84 -9.69
CA VAL A 123 6.63 -5.84 -8.66
C VAL A 123 5.34 -6.23 -7.95
N ALA A 124 5.18 -5.77 -6.71
CA ALA A 124 3.97 -5.97 -5.93
C ALA A 124 3.67 -4.77 -5.03
N ALA A 125 2.40 -4.63 -4.66
CA ALA A 125 1.95 -3.69 -3.64
C ALA A 125 0.96 -4.40 -2.70
N ALA A 126 1.17 -4.28 -1.40
CA ALA A 126 0.36 -4.90 -0.35
C ALA A 126 -0.15 -3.88 0.66
N HIS A 127 -1.43 -4.00 1.00
CA HIS A 127 -2.13 -3.27 2.03
C HIS A 127 -2.07 -4.08 3.33
N ALA A 128 -1.16 -3.70 4.21
CA ALA A 128 -0.91 -4.40 5.47
C ALA A 128 -1.50 -3.64 6.66
N GLY A 129 -2.84 -3.56 6.71
CA GLY A 129 -3.52 -3.28 7.98
C GLY A 129 -3.28 -4.42 8.98
N TRP A 130 -3.46 -4.18 10.28
CA TRP A 130 -3.08 -5.18 11.31
C TRP A 130 -3.71 -6.56 11.10
N ARG A 131 -4.96 -6.62 10.61
CA ARG A 131 -5.65 -7.87 10.28
C ARG A 131 -5.00 -8.60 9.11
N GLY A 132 -4.68 -7.89 8.03
CA GLY A 132 -3.99 -8.45 6.87
C GLY A 132 -2.58 -8.91 7.22
N LEU A 133 -1.86 -8.13 8.04
CA LEU A 133 -0.54 -8.49 8.53
C LEU A 133 -0.57 -9.75 9.41
N ALA A 134 -1.55 -9.85 10.31
CA ALA A 134 -1.78 -11.06 11.11
C ALA A 134 -2.25 -12.26 10.26
N ALA A 135 -2.92 -12.01 9.14
CA ALA A 135 -3.31 -13.01 8.15
C ALA A 135 -2.22 -13.29 7.10
N GLU A 136 -0.99 -12.85 7.35
CA GLU A 136 0.20 -13.12 6.54
C GLU A 136 0.16 -12.56 5.10
N ILE A 137 -0.49 -11.42 4.87
CA ILE A 137 -0.56 -10.78 3.53
C ILE A 137 0.82 -10.58 2.88
N ILE A 138 1.86 -10.29 3.67
CA ILE A 138 3.22 -10.11 3.16
C ILE A 138 3.80 -11.44 2.64
N ALA A 139 3.64 -12.53 3.39
CA ALA A 139 4.09 -13.85 2.97
C ALA A 139 3.33 -14.32 1.71
N ALA A 140 2.00 -14.13 1.70
CA ALA A 140 1.17 -14.44 0.54
C ALA A 140 1.59 -13.63 -0.70
N THR A 141 1.96 -12.36 -0.52
CA THR A 141 2.43 -11.50 -1.62
C THR A 141 3.78 -11.97 -2.16
N VAL A 142 4.72 -12.31 -1.28
CA VAL A 142 6.03 -12.85 -1.66
C VAL A 142 5.89 -14.18 -2.41
N GLU A 143 5.02 -15.07 -1.94
CA GLU A 143 4.71 -16.33 -2.63
C GLU A 143 4.16 -16.07 -4.04
N ALA A 144 3.20 -15.15 -4.17
CA ALA A 144 2.59 -14.79 -5.45
C ALA A 144 3.56 -14.12 -6.44
N MET A 145 4.72 -13.59 -5.98
CA MET A 145 5.76 -13.06 -6.85
C MET A 145 6.49 -14.18 -7.62
N HIS A 146 6.45 -15.43 -7.17
CA HIS A 146 7.12 -16.58 -7.80
C HIS A 146 8.61 -16.34 -8.07
N CYS A 147 9.31 -15.75 -7.11
CA CYS A 147 10.76 -15.57 -7.15
C CYS A 147 11.39 -16.04 -5.82
N PRO A 148 12.69 -16.36 -5.80
CA PRO A 148 13.36 -16.73 -4.55
C PRO A 148 13.24 -15.60 -3.53
N THR A 149 12.89 -15.93 -2.29
CA THR A 149 12.69 -14.93 -1.23
C THR A 149 13.94 -14.07 -0.98
N SER A 150 15.14 -14.60 -1.21
CA SER A 150 16.42 -13.89 -1.13
C SER A 150 16.58 -12.78 -2.18
N GLU A 151 15.84 -12.85 -3.28
CA GLU A 151 15.83 -11.86 -4.35
C GLU A 151 14.78 -10.77 -4.14
N VAL A 152 13.89 -10.91 -3.16
CA VAL A 152 12.84 -9.93 -2.90
C VAL A 152 13.38 -8.77 -2.08
N MET A 153 13.05 -7.57 -2.52
CA MET A 153 13.27 -6.33 -1.81
C MET A 153 11.91 -5.77 -1.40
N ALA A 154 11.84 -5.20 -0.21
CA ALA A 154 10.64 -4.56 0.31
C ALA A 154 10.94 -3.14 0.76
N TRP A 155 10.01 -2.24 0.49
CA TRP A 155 10.00 -0.90 1.04
C TRP A 155 8.72 -0.70 1.85
N LEU A 156 8.88 -0.20 3.07
CA LEU A 156 7.80 0.10 4.00
C LEU A 156 7.42 1.57 3.81
N GLY A 157 6.22 1.83 3.32
CA GLY A 157 5.77 3.20 3.10
C GLY A 157 5.18 3.86 4.36
N PRO A 158 4.72 5.12 4.22
CA PRO A 158 4.12 5.87 5.31
C PRO A 158 2.93 5.15 5.94
N ALA A 159 2.98 4.99 7.26
CA ALA A 159 1.98 4.31 8.07
C ALA A 159 1.87 5.02 9.43
N ILE A 160 0.88 4.62 10.22
CA ILE A 160 0.80 5.04 11.62
C ILE A 160 2.00 4.49 12.40
N GLY A 161 2.70 5.39 13.12
CA GLY A 161 3.94 5.04 13.83
C GLY A 161 3.71 4.40 15.21
N PRO A 162 4.75 3.78 15.80
CA PRO A 162 4.63 3.05 17.07
C PRO A 162 4.34 3.96 18.27
N ASP A 163 4.43 5.28 18.13
CA ASP A 163 4.13 6.24 19.20
C ASP A 163 2.65 6.63 19.26
N VAL A 164 1.88 6.31 18.21
CA VAL A 164 0.47 6.72 18.08
C VAL A 164 -0.46 5.57 17.69
N PHE A 165 0.07 4.41 17.29
CA PHE A 165 -0.75 3.24 16.97
C PHE A 165 -1.12 2.45 18.22
N GLU A 166 -2.05 2.98 19.01
CA GLU A 166 -2.53 2.28 20.21
C GLU A 166 -3.52 1.16 19.86
N VAL A 167 -3.30 -0.03 20.41
CA VAL A 167 -4.13 -1.23 20.16
C VAL A 167 -4.52 -1.95 21.45
N GLY A 168 -5.60 -2.72 21.41
CA GLY A 168 -6.01 -3.56 22.54
C GLY A 168 -5.22 -4.87 22.65
N ASP A 169 -5.41 -5.56 23.77
CA ASP A 169 -4.81 -6.88 24.02
C ASP A 169 -5.16 -7.90 22.93
N GLU A 170 -6.33 -7.77 22.29
CA GLU A 170 -6.76 -8.65 21.22
C GLU A 170 -5.83 -8.62 20.01
N VAL A 171 -5.32 -7.43 19.64
CA VAL A 171 -4.39 -7.29 18.51
C VAL A 171 -3.06 -7.91 18.88
N ARG A 172 -2.51 -7.56 20.05
CA ARG A 172 -1.25 -8.14 20.54
C ARG A 172 -1.31 -9.66 20.63
N ALA A 173 -2.40 -10.20 21.16
CA ALA A 173 -2.60 -11.64 21.29
C ALA A 173 -2.55 -12.36 19.93
N GLN A 174 -3.14 -11.78 18.88
CA GLN A 174 -3.05 -12.36 17.53
C GLN A 174 -1.60 -12.47 17.05
N PHE A 175 -0.79 -11.42 17.21
CA PHE A 175 0.60 -11.44 16.79
C PHE A 175 1.49 -12.38 17.62
N LEU A 176 1.23 -12.49 18.93
CA LEU A 176 1.95 -13.43 19.79
C LEU A 176 1.60 -14.90 19.53
N GLN A 177 0.41 -15.18 19.00
CA GLN A 177 0.04 -16.53 18.56
C GLN A 177 0.78 -16.95 17.29
N LEU A 178 1.12 -15.99 16.42
CA LEU A 178 1.93 -16.25 15.22
C LEU A 178 3.40 -16.51 15.59
N ASP A 179 3.97 -15.63 16.41
CA ASP A 179 5.33 -15.78 16.93
C ASP A 179 5.48 -15.03 18.26
N ALA A 180 5.93 -15.73 19.30
CA ALA A 180 6.20 -15.15 20.61
C ALA A 180 7.26 -14.03 20.55
N ALA A 181 8.17 -14.05 19.57
CA ALA A 181 9.16 -13.00 19.35
C ALA A 181 8.52 -11.64 19.04
N ASN A 182 7.29 -11.61 18.51
CA ASN A 182 6.57 -10.36 18.22
C ASN A 182 6.31 -9.50 19.47
N GLN A 183 6.52 -10.03 20.68
CA GLN A 183 6.43 -9.25 21.93
C GLN A 183 7.27 -7.97 21.91
N VAL A 184 8.39 -7.95 21.17
CA VAL A 184 9.28 -6.79 21.08
C VAL A 184 8.68 -5.63 20.28
N CYS A 185 7.61 -5.90 19.51
CA CYS A 185 6.91 -4.91 18.68
C CYS A 185 5.78 -4.18 19.43
N PHE A 186 5.52 -4.52 20.69
CA PHE A 186 4.45 -3.93 21.51
C PHE A 186 5.03 -3.29 22.77
N LYS A 187 4.51 -2.11 23.16
CA LYS A 187 4.89 -1.43 24.40
C LYS A 187 3.64 -0.97 25.16
N PRO A 188 3.58 -1.05 26.49
CA PRO A 188 2.39 -0.61 27.20
C PRO A 188 2.14 0.90 27.00
N SER A 189 0.88 1.27 26.79
CA SER A 189 0.41 2.66 26.76
C SER A 189 -0.10 3.11 28.13
N PRO A 190 -0.09 4.42 28.44
CA PRO A 190 -0.68 4.95 29.68
C PRO A 190 -2.17 4.64 29.87
N ALA A 191 -2.90 4.30 28.80
CA ALA A 191 -4.31 3.94 28.83
C ALA A 191 -4.57 2.47 29.21
N GLY A 192 -3.52 1.71 29.56
CA GLY A 192 -3.63 0.27 29.83
C GLY A 192 -3.80 -0.56 28.56
N ARG A 193 -3.28 -0.05 27.45
CA ARG A 193 -3.27 -0.69 26.12
C ARG A 193 -1.83 -0.95 25.67
N TRP A 194 -1.62 -1.28 24.39
CA TRP A 194 -0.31 -1.53 23.78
C TRP A 194 -0.03 -0.59 22.61
#